data_AF-A0A3A1XMW0-F1
#
_entry.id   AF-A0A3A1XMW0-F1
#
_cell.length_a   1.000
_cell.length_b   1.000
_cell.length_c   1.000
_cell.angle_alpha   90.00
_cell.angle_beta   90.00
_cell.angle_gamma   90.00
#
_symmetry.space_group_name_H-M   'P 1'
#
loop_
_entity.id
_entity.type
_entity.pdbx_description
1 polymer ?
#
loop_
_entity_poly.entity_id
_entity_poly.type
_entity_poly.pdbx_seq_one_letter_code
_entity_poly.pdbx_strand_id
1 'polypeptide(L)'
;MKKFTNKFVAAVASLAMAGTLCVAGAVTVAGVAWASSKPGVPQPSVKMGPKAPWESEAPTTGSLTIVKCKKKDVSTTTTTVASSSTANASASNETGKTQDTSCPAGFEPLKDVSFTVTKVASIKEGTNDVTLNLAQYDSWQKIAGIVSKLNAHPEEAGVVTLGTRTDVHNMTATDKDGKSTLNNLAVGLYKIVEKVPDGYGAYDFSSFYMTLPLIEQKTDNGKTTTVYEYNPVVKPKNIDLSSAIKKNVDKSHIFAGVKDKIYYTITAKVNKT
;
A
#
# COMPACT_ATOMS: atom_id res chain seq x y z
N MET A 1 1.38 -8.87 -29.45
CA MET A 1 2.58 -8.13 -28.99
C MET A 1 2.37 -7.69 -27.55
N LYS A 2 3.00 -8.40 -26.60
CA LYS A 2 2.87 -8.17 -25.16
C LYS A 2 3.64 -6.90 -24.77
N LYS A 3 2.94 -5.82 -24.40
CA LYS A 3 3.57 -4.66 -23.75
C LYS A 3 3.68 -4.96 -22.26
N PHE A 4 4.87 -5.40 -21.84
CA PHE A 4 5.31 -5.39 -20.44
C PHE A 4 5.12 -3.97 -19.91
N THR A 5 4.10 -3.78 -19.08
CA THR A 5 3.89 -2.51 -18.40
C THR A 5 4.55 -2.64 -17.04
N ASN A 6 5.71 -2.01 -16.88
CA ASN A 6 6.45 -1.90 -15.63
C ASN A 6 5.58 -1.19 -14.57
N LYS A 7 4.79 -1.95 -13.81
CA LYS A 7 3.99 -1.45 -12.69
C LYS A 7 4.01 -2.50 -11.58
N PHE A 8 4.39 -2.07 -10.38
CA PHE A 8 4.53 -2.86 -9.13
C PHE A 8 5.72 -3.79 -8.96
N VAL A 9 6.90 -3.43 -9.48
CA VAL A 9 8.15 -4.14 -9.11
C VAL A 9 8.83 -3.54 -7.86
N ALA A 10 8.57 -2.28 -7.50
CA ALA A 10 9.44 -1.60 -6.52
C ALA A 10 9.22 -1.93 -5.03
N ALA A 11 8.06 -2.46 -4.62
CA ALA A 11 7.78 -2.67 -3.19
C ALA A 11 8.22 -4.04 -2.65
N VAL A 12 8.46 -5.06 -3.49
CA VAL A 12 8.85 -6.41 -3.04
C VAL A 12 9.96 -7.08 -3.88
N ALA A 13 10.54 -6.40 -4.87
CA ALA A 13 11.62 -6.99 -5.67
C ALA A 13 12.91 -7.34 -4.89
N SER A 14 13.04 -6.98 -3.61
CA SER A 14 14.28 -7.19 -2.86
C SER A 14 14.28 -8.32 -1.83
N LEU A 15 13.16 -9.00 -1.52
CA LEU A 15 13.23 -10.12 -0.57
C LEU A 15 13.70 -11.46 -1.19
N ALA A 16 13.72 -11.57 -2.52
CA ALA A 16 14.20 -12.76 -3.22
C ALA A 16 15.74 -12.83 -3.39
N MET A 17 16.48 -11.79 -2.98
CA MET A 17 17.96 -11.75 -3.10
C MET A 17 18.71 -11.85 -1.76
N ALA A 18 18.08 -12.37 -0.71
CA ALA A 18 18.74 -12.70 0.56
C ALA A 18 19.02 -14.21 0.72
N GLY A 19 19.00 -14.97 -0.38
CA GLY A 19 19.25 -16.41 -0.43
C GLY A 19 20.60 -16.75 -1.04
N THR A 20 21.70 -16.29 -0.45
CA THR A 20 23.00 -16.92 -0.67
C THR A 20 23.74 -17.05 0.64
N LEU A 21 23.86 -18.32 1.06
CA LEU A 21 24.75 -18.87 2.07
C LEU A 21 26.01 -18.02 2.33
N CYS A 22 26.25 -17.72 3.61
CA CYS A 22 27.56 -17.93 4.20
C CYS A 22 27.41 -18.33 5.67
N VAL A 23 27.19 -19.63 5.88
CA VAL A 23 27.55 -20.31 7.12
C VAL A 23 28.85 -21.07 6.82
N ALA A 24 29.98 -20.51 7.26
CA ALA A 24 31.26 -21.16 7.58
C ALA A 24 32.29 -20.04 7.79
N GLY A 25 32.98 -19.88 8.92
CA GLY A 25 33.05 -20.73 10.09
C GLY A 25 33.56 -19.98 11.31
N ALA A 26 33.48 -20.66 12.44
CA ALA A 26 34.20 -20.31 13.65
C ALA A 26 35.71 -20.27 13.34
N VAL A 27 36.36 -19.15 13.63
CA VAL A 27 37.78 -19.13 13.99
C VAL A 27 37.87 -18.53 15.37
N THR A 28 38.37 -19.37 16.26
CA THR A 28 38.74 -19.13 17.64
C THR A 28 39.68 -17.95 17.79
N VAL A 29 39.47 -17.22 18.87
CA VAL A 29 40.37 -16.19 19.41
C VAL A 29 41.78 -16.78 19.58
N ALA A 30 42.78 -16.20 18.94
CA ALA A 30 44.19 -16.36 19.30
C ALA A 30 44.90 -15.02 19.08
N GLY A 31 45.50 -14.52 20.16
CA GLY A 31 45.88 -13.13 20.31
C GLY A 31 47.14 -12.69 19.57
N VAL A 32 47.28 -11.38 19.50
CA VAL A 32 48.55 -10.65 19.56
C VAL A 32 48.26 -9.26 20.11
N ALA A 33 48.73 -9.01 21.35
CA ALA A 33 49.18 -7.69 21.78
C ALA A 33 50.35 -7.28 20.86
N TRP A 34 50.57 -6.03 20.45
CA TRP A 34 50.90 -4.83 21.22
C TRP A 34 50.65 -3.59 20.34
N ALA A 35 50.15 -2.49 20.92
CA ALA A 35 50.57 -1.09 20.71
C ALA A 35 49.43 -0.07 20.96
N SER A 36 49.46 0.50 22.16
CA SER A 36 49.31 1.94 22.46
C SER A 36 48.11 2.74 21.89
N SER A 37 47.13 2.93 22.78
CA SER A 37 46.38 4.17 23.04
C SER A 37 46.04 5.11 21.87
N LYS A 38 44.79 5.03 21.40
CA LYS A 38 44.01 6.22 21.01
C LYS A 38 42.64 6.17 21.71
N PRO A 39 42.13 7.28 22.26
CA PRO A 39 40.77 7.33 22.77
C PRO A 39 39.83 6.94 21.64
N GLY A 40 38.94 5.98 21.89
CA GLY A 40 37.88 5.63 20.95
C GLY A 40 37.08 6.89 20.65
N VAL A 41 37.08 7.30 19.38
CA VAL A 41 36.18 8.35 18.90
C VAL A 41 34.77 7.88 19.26
N PRO A 42 33.96 8.66 20.00
CA PRO A 42 32.58 8.29 20.26
C PRO A 42 31.90 8.12 18.90
N GLN A 43 31.57 6.88 18.54
CA GLN A 43 30.78 6.63 17.35
C GLN A 43 29.45 7.36 17.55
N PRO A 44 29.09 8.33 16.68
CA PRO A 44 27.82 9.01 16.82
C PRO A 44 26.72 7.96 16.74
N SER A 45 25.85 7.96 17.76
CA SER A 45 24.65 7.14 17.79
C SER A 45 23.79 7.50 16.58
N VAL A 46 23.87 6.70 15.53
CA VAL A 46 22.92 6.76 14.42
C VAL A 46 21.57 6.47 15.05
N LYS A 47 20.65 7.44 15.04
CA LYS A 47 19.25 7.19 15.40
C LYS A 47 18.73 6.14 14.43
N MET A 48 18.77 4.87 14.84
CA MET A 48 18.17 3.78 14.09
C MET A 48 16.68 4.07 14.01
N GLY A 49 16.11 3.92 12.82
CA GLY A 49 14.66 3.88 12.65
C GLY A 49 14.05 2.77 13.53
N PRO A 50 12.72 2.68 13.60
CA PRO A 50 12.05 1.69 14.43
C PRO A 50 12.59 0.28 14.15
N LYS A 51 12.75 -0.48 15.23
CA LYS A 51 13.23 -1.85 15.22
C LYS A 51 12.36 -2.76 14.36
N ALA A 52 12.98 -3.81 13.82
CA ALA A 52 12.24 -4.82 13.09
C ALA A 52 11.19 -5.47 14.01
N PRO A 53 10.02 -5.91 13.49
CA PRO A 53 8.92 -6.38 14.33
C PRO A 53 9.21 -7.67 15.11
N TRP A 54 10.29 -8.38 14.80
CA TRP A 54 10.78 -9.56 15.53
C TRP A 54 11.94 -9.25 16.49
N GLU A 55 12.34 -7.98 16.63
CA GLU A 55 13.39 -7.56 17.55
C GLU A 55 12.84 -7.20 18.94
N SER A 56 13.70 -7.27 19.96
CA SER A 56 13.34 -6.87 21.32
C SER A 56 13.01 -5.38 21.41
N GLU A 57 11.94 -5.05 22.13
CA GLU A 57 11.41 -3.68 22.29
C GLU A 57 10.89 -3.04 20.99
N ALA A 58 10.61 -3.85 19.96
CA ALA A 58 9.90 -3.36 18.78
C ALA A 58 8.45 -2.97 19.14
N PRO A 59 7.86 -1.95 18.48
CA PRO A 59 6.45 -1.64 18.66
C PRO A 59 5.56 -2.83 18.32
N THR A 60 4.62 -3.16 19.20
CA THR A 60 3.63 -4.23 18.97
C THR A 60 2.36 -3.73 18.29
N THR A 61 2.19 -2.40 18.27
CA THR A 61 1.07 -1.69 17.66
C THR A 61 1.57 -0.47 16.90
N GLY A 62 0.76 0.01 15.96
CA GLY A 62 1.00 1.20 15.18
C GLY A 62 -0.31 1.89 14.78
N SER A 63 -0.26 2.66 13.71
CA SER A 63 -1.44 3.27 13.10
C SER A 63 -1.45 3.09 11.59
N LEU A 64 -2.60 3.27 10.98
CA LEU A 64 -2.76 3.35 9.53
C LEU A 64 -3.48 4.65 9.20
N THR A 65 -2.84 5.50 8.41
CA THR A 65 -3.51 6.67 7.83
C THR A 65 -3.79 6.42 6.35
N ILE A 66 -5.02 6.62 5.94
CA ILE A 66 -5.44 6.59 4.55
C ILE A 66 -5.74 8.02 4.11
N VAL A 67 -5.14 8.43 2.99
CA VAL A 67 -5.47 9.67 2.27
C VAL A 67 -6.13 9.30 0.95
N LYS A 68 -7.45 9.37 0.92
CA LYS A 68 -8.24 9.05 -0.25
C LYS A 68 -8.22 10.19 -1.25
N CYS A 69 -7.88 9.84 -2.48
CA CYS A 69 -7.81 10.79 -3.57
C CYS A 69 -8.74 10.38 -4.73
N LYS A 70 -9.29 11.35 -5.45
CA LYS A 70 -9.95 11.17 -6.74
C LYS A 70 -9.19 11.89 -7.85
N LYS A 71 -9.26 11.36 -9.08
CA LYS A 71 -8.66 12.00 -10.25
C LYS A 71 -9.33 13.35 -10.50
N LYS A 72 -8.54 14.41 -10.67
CA LYS A 72 -9.07 15.72 -11.06
C LYS A 72 -9.69 15.62 -12.45
N ASP A 73 -10.84 16.25 -12.62
CA ASP A 73 -11.39 16.47 -13.95
C ASP A 73 -10.43 17.34 -14.74
N VAL A 74 -10.07 16.90 -15.95
CA VAL A 74 -9.21 17.68 -16.84
C VAL A 74 -10.05 18.82 -17.39
N SER A 75 -10.13 19.92 -16.64
CA SER A 75 -10.37 21.22 -17.25
C SER A 75 -9.10 21.60 -18.00
N THR A 76 -9.22 21.90 -19.29
CA THR A 76 -8.16 22.50 -20.12
C THR A 76 -7.68 23.79 -19.47
N THR A 77 -6.69 23.69 -18.60
CA THR A 77 -5.78 24.78 -18.33
C THR A 77 -4.41 24.14 -18.18
N THR A 78 -3.67 24.20 -19.28
CA THR A 78 -2.27 23.88 -19.37
C THR A 78 -1.54 24.65 -18.28
N THR A 79 -1.10 23.95 -17.25
CA THR A 79 0.03 24.41 -16.44
C THR A 79 1.00 23.26 -16.40
N THR A 80 2.06 23.43 -17.17
CA THR A 80 3.26 22.61 -17.20
C THR A 80 3.81 22.50 -15.78
N VAL A 81 3.60 21.35 -15.15
CA VAL A 81 4.42 20.89 -14.02
C VAL A 81 4.83 19.46 -14.30
N ALA A 82 6.13 19.25 -14.19
CA ALA A 82 6.88 18.11 -14.68
C ALA A 82 6.28 16.76 -14.27
N SER A 83 6.30 15.83 -15.24
CA SER A 83 6.06 14.41 -15.02
C SER A 83 6.96 13.86 -13.92
N SER A 84 6.39 13.55 -12.76
CA SER A 84 6.96 12.58 -11.82
C SER A 84 6.00 11.41 -11.71
N SER A 85 6.15 10.44 -12.61
CA SER A 85 5.52 9.13 -12.51
C SER A 85 6.21 8.33 -11.40
N THR A 86 5.79 8.53 -10.16
CA THR A 86 6.09 7.62 -9.06
C THR A 86 4.87 7.59 -8.16
N ALA A 87 4.28 6.41 -7.99
CA ALA A 87 3.31 6.20 -6.93
C ALA A 87 4.09 6.28 -5.60
N ASN A 88 4.12 7.47 -4.99
CA ASN A 88 4.72 7.64 -3.67
C ASN A 88 3.82 6.97 -2.63
N ALA A 89 4.22 5.77 -2.19
CA ALA A 89 4.17 5.49 -0.77
C ALA A 89 5.02 6.60 -0.11
N SER A 90 4.41 7.39 0.77
CA SER A 90 5.12 8.48 1.44
C SER A 90 6.08 7.88 2.46
N ALA A 91 7.31 7.66 2.04
CA ALA A 91 8.41 7.23 2.88
C ALA A 91 8.91 8.39 3.75
N SER A 92 8.56 8.43 5.04
CA SER A 92 9.41 9.15 5.99
C SER A 92 9.28 8.60 7.40
N ASN A 93 10.23 7.74 7.76
CA ASN A 93 10.73 7.64 9.12
C ASN A 93 11.98 8.53 9.26
N GLU A 94 11.77 9.84 9.18
CA GLU A 94 12.68 10.81 9.77
C GLU A 94 11.97 11.37 10.99
N THR A 95 12.54 11.12 12.18
CA THR A 95 12.06 11.71 13.43
C THR A 95 12.00 13.23 13.28
N GLY A 96 10.79 13.79 13.12
CA GLY A 96 10.57 15.23 12.98
C GLY A 96 10.04 15.72 11.62
N LYS A 97 9.85 14.84 10.61
CA LYS A 97 9.17 15.22 9.36
C LYS A 97 7.73 14.71 9.35
N THR A 98 6.77 15.64 9.25
CA THR A 98 5.36 15.30 9.05
C THR A 98 5.21 14.49 7.76
N GLN A 99 4.75 13.23 7.85
CA GLN A 99 4.41 12.44 6.66
C GLN A 99 3.46 13.25 5.77
N ASP A 100 3.75 13.29 4.47
CA ASP A 100 2.94 14.07 3.53
C ASP A 100 1.54 13.44 3.40
N THR A 101 0.55 14.10 3.99
CA THR A 101 -0.86 13.70 3.94
C THR A 101 -1.62 14.33 2.77
N SER A 102 -0.94 14.91 1.78
CA SER A 102 -1.59 15.48 0.60
C SER A 102 -1.77 14.46 -0.54
N CYS A 103 -2.77 14.69 -1.39
CA CYS A 103 -2.95 13.89 -2.60
C CYS A 103 -1.84 14.16 -3.62
N PRO A 104 -1.41 13.14 -4.39
CA PRO A 104 -0.41 13.32 -5.44
C PRO A 104 -0.94 14.23 -6.56
N ALA A 105 -0.02 14.81 -7.33
CA ALA A 105 -0.35 15.67 -8.47
C ALA A 105 -1.35 15.00 -9.43
N GLY A 106 -2.33 15.78 -9.92
CA GLY A 106 -3.43 15.28 -10.76
C GLY A 106 -4.58 14.63 -9.98
N PHE A 107 -4.51 14.59 -8.65
CA PHE A 107 -5.57 14.11 -7.79
C PHE A 107 -5.95 15.14 -6.72
N GLU A 108 -7.18 15.04 -6.22
CA GLU A 108 -7.71 15.85 -5.13
C GLU A 108 -8.35 14.97 -4.05
N PRO A 109 -8.50 15.46 -2.81
CA PRO A 109 -9.10 14.69 -1.73
C PRO A 109 -10.52 14.20 -2.04
N LEU A 110 -10.86 13.02 -1.51
CA LEU A 110 -12.21 12.46 -1.58
C LEU A 110 -12.72 12.15 -0.17
N LYS A 111 -13.76 12.88 0.24
CA LYS A 111 -14.46 12.72 1.51
C LYS A 111 -15.50 11.61 1.47
N ASP A 112 -15.98 11.22 2.65
CA ASP A 112 -17.08 10.26 2.86
C ASP A 112 -16.79 8.82 2.38
N VAL A 113 -15.52 8.44 2.25
CA VAL A 113 -15.12 7.07 1.89
C VAL A 113 -14.77 6.28 3.14
N SER A 114 -15.34 5.09 3.29
CA SER A 114 -15.06 4.21 4.43
C SER A 114 -14.17 3.05 4.02
N PHE A 115 -13.43 2.49 4.98
CA PHE A 115 -12.56 1.35 4.77
C PHE A 115 -12.79 0.28 5.82
N THR A 116 -12.71 -0.97 5.39
CA THR A 116 -12.65 -2.13 6.28
C THR A 116 -11.24 -2.70 6.22
N VAL A 117 -10.58 -2.74 7.38
CA VAL A 117 -9.23 -3.28 7.57
C VAL A 117 -9.37 -4.59 8.31
N THR A 118 -9.07 -5.71 7.66
CA THR A 118 -9.21 -7.05 8.24
C THR A 118 -7.87 -7.72 8.36
N LYS A 119 -7.50 -8.17 9.56
CA LYS A 119 -6.25 -8.91 9.78
C LYS A 119 -6.31 -10.27 9.08
N VAL A 120 -5.19 -10.69 8.50
CA VAL A 120 -5.02 -12.04 7.96
C VAL A 120 -4.64 -12.97 9.11
N ALA A 121 -5.41 -14.04 9.30
CA ALA A 121 -5.19 -15.04 10.34
C ALA A 121 -4.16 -16.09 9.90
N SER A 122 -4.28 -16.58 8.67
CA SER A 122 -3.38 -17.58 8.10
C SER A 122 -3.14 -17.36 6.61
N ILE A 123 -2.08 -17.99 6.11
CA ILE A 123 -1.78 -18.07 4.68
C ILE A 123 -1.70 -19.52 4.22
N LYS A 124 -1.87 -19.77 2.92
CA LYS A 124 -1.62 -21.08 2.34
C LYS A 124 -0.15 -21.27 1.99
N GLU A 125 0.40 -22.36 2.52
CA GLU A 125 1.67 -22.93 2.08
C GLU A 125 1.39 -24.32 1.50
N GLY A 126 1.40 -24.41 0.17
CA GLY A 126 0.86 -25.57 -0.54
C GLY A 126 -0.63 -25.73 -0.27
N THR A 127 -1.02 -26.85 0.36
CA THR A 127 -2.41 -27.13 0.78
C THR A 127 -2.70 -26.77 2.24
N ASN A 128 -1.66 -26.45 3.02
CA ASN A 128 -1.77 -26.24 4.46
C ASN A 128 -2.06 -24.79 4.81
N ASP A 129 -2.83 -24.58 5.89
CA ASP A 129 -3.00 -23.28 6.51
C ASP A 129 -1.92 -23.04 7.55
N VAL A 130 -1.14 -21.98 7.36
CA VAL A 130 -0.07 -21.58 8.27
C VAL A 130 -0.52 -20.33 9.02
N THR A 131 -0.68 -20.46 10.32
CA THR A 131 -0.96 -19.32 11.21
C THR A 131 0.26 -18.41 11.26
N LEU A 132 0.03 -17.11 11.13
CA LEU A 132 1.10 -16.11 11.16
C LEU A 132 1.42 -15.69 12.60
N ASN A 133 2.69 -15.78 12.98
CA ASN A 133 3.22 -15.15 14.18
C ASN A 133 4.19 -14.03 13.80
N LEU A 134 3.70 -12.79 13.76
CA LEU A 134 4.45 -11.66 13.23
C LEU A 134 5.49 -11.07 14.20
N ALA A 135 5.61 -11.63 15.40
CA ALA A 135 6.77 -11.44 16.26
C ALA A 135 7.95 -12.34 15.84
N GLN A 136 7.77 -13.24 14.87
CA GLN A 136 8.78 -14.18 14.39
C GLN A 136 9.15 -13.90 12.94
N TYR A 137 10.45 -13.85 12.66
CA TYR A 137 11.00 -13.60 11.33
C TYR A 137 10.46 -14.58 10.26
N ASP A 138 10.28 -15.85 10.61
CA ASP A 138 9.77 -16.90 9.71
C ASP A 138 8.41 -16.53 9.07
N SER A 139 7.50 -15.93 9.84
CA SER A 139 6.19 -15.52 9.30
C SER A 139 6.31 -14.40 8.26
N TRP A 140 7.30 -13.52 8.40
CA TRP A 140 7.58 -12.46 7.42
C TRP A 140 8.16 -13.02 6.13
N GLN A 141 9.04 -14.04 6.21
CA GLN A 141 9.54 -14.74 5.03
C GLN A 141 8.41 -15.43 4.26
N LYS A 142 7.49 -16.08 4.99
CA LYS A 142 6.31 -16.72 4.43
C LYS A 142 5.39 -15.74 3.70
N ILE A 143 5.13 -14.56 4.29
CA ILE A 143 4.38 -13.49 3.63
C ILE A 143 5.06 -13.09 2.32
N ALA A 144 6.39 -12.89 2.34
CA ALA A 144 7.12 -12.49 1.15
C ALA A 144 7.03 -13.52 0.02
N GLY A 145 7.03 -14.81 0.36
CA GLY A 145 6.85 -15.90 -0.61
C GLY A 145 5.51 -15.88 -1.35
N ILE A 146 4.48 -15.21 -0.81
CA ILE A 146 3.14 -15.14 -1.41
C ILE A 146 2.78 -13.76 -1.98
N VAL A 147 3.67 -12.76 -1.89
CA VAL A 147 3.35 -11.39 -2.32
C VAL A 147 2.88 -11.32 -3.78
N SER A 148 3.52 -12.06 -4.69
CA SER A 148 3.13 -12.07 -6.10
C SER A 148 1.68 -12.51 -6.29
N LYS A 149 1.19 -13.44 -5.45
CA LYS A 149 -0.20 -13.90 -5.44
C LYS A 149 -1.13 -12.85 -4.83
N LEU A 150 -0.71 -12.18 -3.75
CA LEU A 150 -1.48 -11.09 -3.14
C LEU A 150 -1.66 -9.92 -4.13
N ASN A 151 -0.60 -9.57 -4.87
CA ASN A 151 -0.58 -8.49 -5.86
C ASN A 151 -1.29 -8.86 -7.18
N ALA A 152 -1.57 -10.13 -7.42
CA ALA A 152 -2.35 -10.55 -8.59
C ALA A 152 -3.84 -10.21 -8.43
N HIS A 153 -4.27 -9.74 -7.26
CA HIS A 153 -5.66 -9.41 -6.93
C HIS A 153 -6.70 -10.45 -7.39
N PRO A 154 -6.46 -11.78 -7.24
CA PRO A 154 -7.51 -12.72 -7.56
C PRO A 154 -8.65 -12.47 -6.57
N GLU A 155 -9.83 -12.13 -7.08
CA GLU A 155 -11.00 -11.78 -6.24
C GLU A 155 -11.30 -12.85 -5.16
N GLU A 156 -10.82 -14.10 -5.34
CA GLU A 156 -11.04 -15.21 -4.41
C GLU A 156 -9.90 -16.24 -4.26
N ALA A 157 -8.64 -16.03 -4.68
CA ALA A 157 -7.69 -17.15 -4.54
C ALA A 157 -7.33 -17.34 -3.07
N GLY A 158 -7.79 -18.44 -2.47
CA GLY A 158 -7.62 -18.87 -1.08
C GLY A 158 -6.16 -19.05 -0.67
N VAL A 159 -5.36 -17.98 -0.80
CA VAL A 159 -3.98 -17.81 -0.40
C VAL A 159 -3.92 -17.32 1.03
N VAL A 160 -4.99 -16.70 1.52
CA VAL A 160 -5.11 -16.18 2.88
C VAL A 160 -6.48 -16.51 3.47
N THR A 161 -6.51 -16.70 4.78
CA THR A 161 -7.75 -16.73 5.57
C THR A 161 -7.83 -15.45 6.38
N LEU A 162 -8.94 -14.73 6.25
CA LEU A 162 -9.18 -13.51 7.00
C LEU A 162 -9.62 -13.83 8.43
N GLY A 163 -9.14 -13.03 9.38
CA GLY A 163 -9.62 -13.03 10.75
C GLY A 163 -11.08 -12.58 10.83
N THR A 164 -11.67 -12.73 12.01
CA THR A 164 -13.07 -12.37 12.25
C THR A 164 -13.20 -11.54 13.52
N ARG A 165 -14.36 -10.89 13.70
CA ARG A 165 -14.71 -10.15 14.92
C ARG A 165 -13.67 -9.08 15.27
N THR A 166 -12.79 -9.36 16.24
CA THR A 166 -11.76 -8.45 16.75
C THR A 166 -10.69 -8.12 15.71
N ASP A 167 -10.55 -8.94 14.67
CA ASP A 167 -9.61 -8.71 13.57
C ASP A 167 -10.17 -7.78 12.48
N VAL A 168 -11.45 -7.38 12.59
CA VAL A 168 -12.12 -6.52 11.62
C VAL A 168 -12.28 -5.12 12.20
N HIS A 169 -11.63 -4.14 11.55
CA HIS A 169 -11.69 -2.75 11.93
C HIS A 169 -12.39 -1.94 10.84
N ASN A 170 -13.48 -1.27 11.22
CA ASN A 170 -14.13 -0.29 10.35
C ASN A 170 -13.53 1.09 10.66
N MET A 171 -12.93 1.70 9.64
CA MET A 171 -12.42 3.05 9.75
C MET A 171 -13.56 4.06 9.64
N THR A 172 -13.42 5.21 10.30
CA THR A 172 -14.29 6.35 10.07
C THR A 172 -14.21 6.80 8.61
N ALA A 173 -15.30 7.35 8.10
CA ALA A 173 -15.31 7.92 6.76
C ALA A 173 -14.25 9.03 6.62
N THR A 174 -13.68 9.18 5.44
CA THR A 174 -12.67 10.19 5.17
C THR A 174 -13.20 11.60 5.32
N ASP A 175 -12.40 12.47 5.93
CA ASP A 175 -12.73 13.88 6.14
C ASP A 175 -12.63 14.72 4.85
N LYS A 176 -12.80 16.04 4.99
CA LYS A 176 -12.69 17.01 3.88
C LYS A 176 -11.32 17.01 3.18
N ASP A 177 -10.27 16.56 3.86
CA ASP A 177 -8.91 16.45 3.34
C ASP A 177 -8.65 15.01 2.82
N GLY A 178 -9.71 14.19 2.75
CA GLY A 178 -9.66 12.81 2.29
C GLY A 178 -8.99 11.88 3.30
N LYS A 179 -8.79 12.31 4.54
CA LYS A 179 -8.00 11.58 5.53
C LYS A 179 -8.88 10.74 6.46
N SER A 180 -8.40 9.55 6.81
CA SER A 180 -8.92 8.72 7.88
C SER A 180 -7.78 7.97 8.56
N THR A 181 -7.80 7.86 9.88
CA THR A 181 -6.71 7.22 10.65
C THR A 181 -7.28 6.17 11.60
N LEU A 182 -6.70 4.97 11.54
CA LEU A 182 -6.94 3.88 12.48
C LEU A 182 -5.74 3.76 13.41
N ASN A 183 -5.95 4.01 14.70
CA ASN A 183 -4.90 3.94 15.72
C ASN A 183 -4.89 2.59 16.43
N ASN A 184 -3.78 2.30 17.12
CA ASN A 184 -3.60 1.11 17.95
C ASN A 184 -3.84 -0.20 17.17
N LEU A 185 -3.43 -0.22 15.90
CA LEU A 185 -3.51 -1.40 15.04
C LEU A 185 -2.35 -2.32 15.38
N ALA A 186 -2.60 -3.59 15.67
CA ALA A 186 -1.54 -4.55 15.98
C ALA A 186 -0.63 -4.80 14.77
N VAL A 187 0.62 -5.20 14.99
CA VAL A 187 1.48 -5.74 13.92
C VAL A 187 0.74 -6.89 13.21
N GLY A 188 0.73 -6.86 11.88
CA GLY A 188 -0.26 -7.59 11.08
C GLY A 188 0.02 -7.61 9.58
N LEU A 189 -0.48 -8.65 8.89
CA LEU A 189 -0.84 -8.55 7.47
C LEU A 189 -2.34 -8.24 7.42
N TYR A 190 -2.73 -7.27 6.62
CA TYR A 190 -4.11 -6.78 6.54
C TYR A 190 -4.62 -6.78 5.11
N LYS A 191 -5.89 -7.15 4.92
CA LYS A 191 -6.68 -6.82 3.73
C LYS A 191 -7.42 -5.52 3.99
N ILE A 192 -7.24 -4.54 3.13
CA ILE A 192 -7.94 -3.26 3.17
C ILE A 192 -8.95 -3.28 2.02
N VAL A 193 -10.22 -3.09 2.34
CA VAL A 193 -11.34 -3.03 1.38
C VAL A 193 -11.98 -1.65 1.46
N GLU A 194 -12.12 -1.02 0.31
CA GLU A 194 -12.76 0.27 0.17
C GLU A 194 -14.27 0.14 0.01
N LYS A 195 -15.03 1.00 0.71
CA LYS A 195 -16.46 1.21 0.49
C LYS A 195 -16.69 2.63 -0.02
N VAL A 196 -16.86 2.75 -1.33
CA VAL A 196 -17.06 4.01 -2.04
C VAL A 196 -18.52 4.49 -2.00
N PRO A 197 -18.76 5.81 -1.95
CA PRO A 197 -20.05 6.39 -2.27
C PRO A 197 -20.43 6.17 -3.74
N ASP A 198 -21.74 6.23 -4.03
CA ASP A 198 -22.26 6.15 -5.38
C ASP A 198 -21.64 7.22 -6.30
N GLY A 199 -21.47 6.86 -7.58
CA GLY A 199 -20.87 7.75 -8.58
C GLY A 199 -19.34 7.73 -8.62
N TYR A 200 -18.67 6.94 -7.77
CA TYR A 200 -17.22 6.75 -7.82
C TYR A 200 -16.85 5.30 -8.11
N GLY A 201 -15.74 5.09 -8.83
CA GLY A 201 -15.11 3.78 -9.01
C GLY A 201 -13.67 3.80 -8.51
N ALA A 202 -13.14 2.63 -8.13
CA ALA A 202 -11.72 2.48 -7.83
C ALA A 202 -10.88 2.84 -9.08
N TYR A 203 -9.80 3.60 -8.94
CA TYR A 203 -8.95 3.97 -10.08
C TYR A 203 -8.05 2.81 -10.51
N ASP A 204 -7.54 2.08 -9.52
CA ASP A 204 -6.70 0.90 -9.72
C ASP A 204 -7.40 -0.33 -9.12
N PHE A 205 -7.57 -0.38 -7.79
CA PHE A 205 -8.15 -1.54 -7.10
C PHE A 205 -9.03 -1.10 -5.92
N SER A 206 -10.14 -1.83 -5.69
CA SER A 206 -11.05 -1.63 -4.54
C SER A 206 -10.57 -2.33 -3.27
N SER A 207 -9.54 -3.18 -3.37
CA SER A 207 -8.90 -3.81 -2.22
C SER A 207 -7.41 -4.07 -2.45
N PHE A 208 -6.64 -4.09 -1.37
CA PHE A 208 -5.22 -4.39 -1.39
C PHE A 208 -4.76 -5.00 -0.06
N TYR A 209 -3.58 -5.62 -0.07
CA TYR A 209 -2.94 -6.15 1.13
C TYR A 209 -1.80 -5.25 1.58
N MET A 210 -1.58 -5.16 2.88
CA MET A 210 -0.49 -4.37 3.47
C MET A 210 -0.04 -4.97 4.79
N THR A 211 1.26 -4.92 5.07
CA THR A 211 1.79 -5.24 6.39
C THR A 211 1.87 -4.00 7.28
N LEU A 212 1.68 -4.20 8.59
CA LEU A 212 2.08 -3.28 9.63
C LEU A 212 3.17 -3.97 10.48
N PRO A 213 4.39 -3.43 10.58
CA PRO A 213 4.86 -2.23 9.89
C PRO A 213 4.90 -2.39 8.36
N LEU A 214 4.82 -1.26 7.65
CA LEU A 214 5.12 -1.20 6.23
C LEU A 214 6.65 -1.25 6.08
N ILE A 215 7.13 -2.20 5.29
CA ILE A 215 8.57 -2.41 5.09
C ILE A 215 8.98 -1.75 3.78
N GLU A 216 9.97 -0.87 3.87
CA GLU A 216 10.54 -0.17 2.71
C GLU A 216 12.06 -0.31 2.71
N GLN A 217 12.67 -0.39 1.52
CA GLN A 217 14.11 -0.25 1.38
C GLN A 217 14.44 1.15 0.88
N LYS A 218 15.37 1.81 1.58
CA LYS A 218 15.91 3.12 1.20
C LYS A 218 17.37 2.97 0.83
N THR A 219 17.74 3.47 -0.35
CA THR A 219 19.13 3.54 -0.78
C THR A 219 19.57 4.99 -0.73
N ASP A 220 20.43 5.33 0.23
CA ASP A 220 21.03 6.64 0.37
C ASP A 220 22.53 6.50 0.20
N ASN A 221 23.12 7.27 -0.72
CA ASN A 221 24.56 7.26 -1.01
C ASN A 221 25.14 5.85 -1.26
N GLY A 222 24.39 4.99 -1.97
CA GLY A 222 24.78 3.61 -2.27
C GLY A 222 24.61 2.61 -1.13
N LYS A 223 24.13 3.04 0.04
CA LYS A 223 23.82 2.17 1.18
C LYS A 223 22.32 1.89 1.23
N THR A 224 21.94 0.62 1.09
CA THR A 224 20.55 0.18 1.29
C THR A 224 20.29 -0.10 2.76
N THR A 225 19.23 0.50 3.29
CA THR A 225 18.70 0.29 4.64
C THR A 225 17.25 -0.16 4.56
N THR A 226 16.84 -1.02 5.48
CA THR A 226 15.44 -1.42 5.62
C THR A 226 14.80 -0.54 6.68
N VAL A 227 13.64 0.03 6.35
CA VAL A 227 12.85 0.90 7.22
C VAL A 227 11.55 0.20 7.55
N TYR A 228 11.21 0.18 8.83
CA TYR A 228 9.96 -0.35 9.36
C TYR A 228 9.06 0.81 9.79
N GLU A 229 8.04 1.12 8.99
CA GLU A 229 7.09 2.20 9.27
C GLU A 229 5.87 1.66 10.01
N TYR A 230 5.73 2.04 11.28
CA TYR A 230 4.60 1.63 12.14
C TYR A 230 3.42 2.60 12.06
N ASN A 231 3.55 3.72 11.36
CA ASN A 231 2.48 4.69 11.15
C ASN A 231 2.34 5.06 9.67
N PRO A 232 2.17 4.09 8.75
CA PRO A 232 2.16 4.36 7.31
C PRO A 232 1.00 5.25 6.89
N VAL A 233 1.27 6.11 5.90
CA VAL A 233 0.27 6.82 5.11
C VAL A 233 0.14 6.17 3.74
N VAL A 234 -1.05 5.66 3.42
CA VAL A 234 -1.37 5.09 2.09
C VAL A 234 -2.34 5.99 1.33
N LYS A 235 -2.21 6.03 0.00
CA LYS A 235 -2.93 6.99 -0.86
C LYS A 235 -3.75 6.31 -1.98
N PRO A 236 -4.79 5.50 -1.66
CA PRO A 236 -5.63 4.85 -2.66
C PRO A 236 -6.42 5.86 -3.49
N LYS A 237 -6.63 5.56 -4.77
CA LYS A 237 -7.14 6.50 -5.79
C LYS A 237 -8.46 6.04 -6.40
N ASN A 238 -9.35 6.98 -6.67
CA ASN A 238 -10.64 6.76 -7.35
C ASN A 238 -10.78 7.61 -8.61
N ILE A 239 -11.72 7.20 -9.44
CA ILE A 239 -12.22 7.96 -10.57
C ILE A 239 -13.67 8.39 -10.29
N ASP A 240 -13.98 9.64 -10.63
CA ASP A 240 -15.35 10.12 -10.66
C ASP A 240 -16.05 9.56 -11.92
N LEU A 241 -17.17 8.87 -11.69
CA LEU A 241 -18.01 8.26 -12.73
C LEU A 241 -19.36 8.98 -12.87
N SER A 242 -19.62 10.03 -12.08
CA SER A 242 -20.89 10.78 -12.14
C SER A 242 -21.16 11.36 -13.53
N SER A 243 -20.10 11.81 -14.24
CA SER A 243 -20.16 12.31 -15.62
C SER A 243 -19.90 11.25 -16.69
N ALA A 244 -19.54 10.02 -16.28
CA ALA A 244 -19.15 8.94 -17.17
C ALA A 244 -20.33 8.24 -17.83
N ILE A 245 -21.51 8.24 -17.20
CA ILE A 245 -22.74 7.65 -17.73
C ILE A 245 -23.61 8.76 -18.31
N LYS A 246 -23.69 8.83 -19.64
CA LYS A 246 -24.54 9.79 -20.36
C LYS A 246 -25.63 9.04 -21.08
N LYS A 247 -26.90 9.42 -20.85
CA LYS A 247 -28.05 8.96 -21.63
C LYS A 247 -28.53 10.12 -22.50
N ASN A 248 -28.46 9.96 -23.81
CA ASN A 248 -28.94 10.96 -24.76
C ASN A 248 -30.11 10.37 -25.54
N VAL A 249 -31.20 11.14 -25.68
CA VAL A 249 -32.24 10.85 -26.69
C VAL A 249 -31.66 11.16 -28.06
N ASP A 250 -31.80 10.23 -28.99
CA ASP A 250 -31.44 10.46 -30.38
C ASP A 250 -32.53 11.32 -31.05
N LYS A 251 -32.25 12.62 -31.15
CA LYS A 251 -33.16 13.62 -31.75
C LYS A 251 -33.12 13.63 -33.28
N SER A 252 -32.33 12.77 -33.93
CA SER A 252 -32.37 12.62 -35.39
C SER A 252 -33.68 11.99 -35.88
N HIS A 253 -34.42 11.33 -34.97
CA HIS A 253 -35.74 10.78 -35.22
C HIS A 253 -36.81 11.79 -34.81
N ILE A 254 -37.81 11.99 -35.68
CA ILE A 254 -38.98 12.82 -35.37
C ILE A 254 -39.99 11.94 -34.63
N PHE A 255 -40.42 12.40 -33.45
CA PHE A 255 -41.43 11.74 -32.62
C PHE A 255 -42.71 12.58 -32.70
N ALA A 256 -43.79 12.05 -33.26
CA ALA A 256 -45.02 12.78 -33.55
C ALA A 256 -46.28 12.14 -32.94
N GLY A 257 -46.19 10.91 -32.42
CA GLY A 257 -47.34 10.17 -31.89
C GLY A 257 -47.07 9.34 -30.63
N VAL A 258 -48.14 9.06 -29.89
CA VAL A 258 -48.13 8.00 -28.87
C VAL A 258 -47.91 6.65 -29.56
N LYS A 259 -46.96 5.85 -29.03
CA LYS A 259 -46.42 4.57 -29.57
C LYS A 259 -45.21 4.68 -30.50
N ASP A 260 -44.67 5.89 -30.74
CA ASP A 260 -43.40 6.03 -31.45
C ASP A 260 -42.23 5.41 -30.64
N LYS A 261 -41.29 4.79 -31.36
CA LYS A 261 -40.08 4.23 -30.75
C LYS A 261 -39.11 5.36 -30.43
N ILE A 262 -38.75 5.49 -29.15
CA ILE A 262 -37.75 6.47 -28.69
C ILE A 262 -36.39 5.79 -28.62
N TYR A 263 -35.43 6.34 -29.37
CA TYR A 263 -34.06 5.83 -29.42
C TYR A 263 -33.19 6.58 -28.42
N TYR A 264 -32.35 5.82 -27.71
CA TYR A 264 -31.41 6.36 -26.72
C TYR A 264 -30.01 5.83 -26.99
N THR A 265 -29.02 6.71 -26.82
CA THR A 265 -27.61 6.33 -26.75
C THR A 265 -27.14 6.44 -25.32
N ILE A 266 -26.64 5.32 -24.78
CA ILE A 266 -25.99 5.28 -23.48
C ILE A 266 -24.49 5.21 -23.72
N THR A 267 -23.74 6.20 -23.22
CA THR A 267 -22.29 6.18 -23.20
C THR A 267 -21.83 5.98 -21.77
N ALA A 268 -20.95 5.00 -21.54
CA ALA A 268 -20.34 4.75 -20.25
C ALA A 268 -18.82 4.77 -20.39
N LYS A 269 -18.12 5.48 -19.51
CA LYS A 269 -16.68 5.32 -19.36
C LYS A 269 -16.42 4.03 -18.58
N VAL A 270 -15.86 3.04 -19.25
CA VAL A 270 -15.48 1.78 -18.59
C VAL A 270 -14.30 2.02 -17.65
N ASN A 271 -14.39 1.44 -16.46
CA ASN A 271 -13.26 1.39 -15.56
C ASN A 271 -12.28 0.31 -16.06
N LYS A 272 -10.98 0.56 -15.98
CA LYS A 272 -9.97 -0.41 -16.42
C LYS A 272 -9.61 -1.30 -15.24
N THR A 273 -10.21 -2.49 -15.18
CA THR A 273 -9.75 -3.60 -14.33
C THR A 273 -8.39 -4.10 -14.80
#